data_AF-A0A1X9MM41-F1
#
_entry.id   AF-A0A1X9MM41-F1
#
_cell.length_a   1.000
_cell.length_b   1.000
_cell.length_c   1.000
_cell.angle_alpha   90.00
_cell.angle_beta   90.00
_cell.angle_gamma   90.00
#
_symmetry.space_group_name_H-M   'P 1'
#
loop_
_entity.id
_entity.type
_entity.pdbx_description
1 polymer ?
#
loop_
_entity_poly.entity_id
_entity_poly.type
_entity_poly.pdbx_seq_one_letter_code
_entity_poly.pdbx_strand_id
1 'polypeptide(L)' 'MQKYGMLVDENLLLSSRQLEGYKPVEYAKIPDFDQSTHYAAQVSPVEEEVRIFVDVEIKELENVDEGEGFDEMAEFN' A
#
# COMPACT_ATOMS: atom_id res chain seq x y z
N MET A 1 20.80 0.72 -17.34
CA MET A 1 19.61 1.11 -16.55
C MET A 1 18.48 1.42 -17.53
N GLN A 2 17.38 0.67 -17.49
CA GLN A 2 16.20 0.96 -18.30
C GLN A 2 15.41 2.11 -17.66
N LYS A 3 14.85 3.02 -18.49
CA LYS A 3 14.06 4.18 -18.05
C LYS A 3 12.58 3.90 -18.35
N TYR A 4 11.74 3.91 -17.34
CA TYR A 4 10.29 3.71 -17.48
C TYR A 4 9.59 5.05 -17.77
N GLY A 5 8.41 5.04 -18.36
CA GLY A 5 7.64 6.26 -18.64
C GLY A 5 6.19 5.98 -19.03
N MET A 6 5.37 7.03 -19.06
CA MET A 6 3.96 7.01 -19.45
C MET A 6 3.74 7.96 -20.63
N LEU A 7 2.88 7.58 -21.59
CA LEU A 7 2.45 8.47 -22.67
C LEU A 7 1.20 9.23 -22.22
N VAL A 8 1.24 10.56 -22.29
CA VAL A 8 0.11 11.45 -22.01
C VAL A 8 0.07 12.51 -23.11
N ASP A 9 -1.07 12.64 -23.81
CA ASP A 9 -1.25 13.59 -24.93
C ASP A 9 -0.09 13.58 -25.93
N GLU A 10 0.28 12.38 -26.39
CA GLU A 10 1.39 12.13 -27.33
C GLU A 10 2.80 12.47 -26.80
N ASN A 11 2.92 12.88 -25.54
CA ASN A 11 4.20 13.18 -24.90
C ASN A 11 4.66 12.01 -24.01
N LEU A 12 5.90 11.55 -24.21
CA LEU A 12 6.52 10.54 -23.34
C LEU A 12 7.04 11.18 -22.06
N LEU A 13 6.30 11.00 -20.96
CA LEU A 13 6.71 11.36 -19.62
C LEU A 13 7.62 10.26 -19.08
N LEU A 14 8.93 10.50 -19.13
CA LEU A 14 9.91 9.59 -18.54
C LEU A 14 9.91 9.74 -17.01
N SER A 15 9.86 8.62 -16.29
CA SER A 15 10.04 8.54 -14.83
C SER A 15 11.36 9.14 -14.34
N SER A 16 12.31 9.38 -15.25
CA SER A 16 13.57 10.07 -14.95
C SER A 16 13.42 11.58 -14.75
N ARG A 17 12.25 12.18 -15.01
CA ARG A 17 11.95 13.55 -14.60
C ARG A 17 11.36 13.52 -13.19
N GLN A 18 12.22 13.70 -12.20
CA GLN A 18 11.79 14.09 -10.87
C GLN A 18 11.28 15.54 -10.98
N LEU A 19 9.96 15.75 -10.79
CA LEU A 19 9.39 17.10 -10.83
C LEU A 19 10.02 17.95 -9.71
N GLU A 20 10.18 19.25 -9.95
CA GLU A 20 10.65 20.16 -8.90
C GLU A 20 9.64 20.14 -7.73
N GLY A 21 10.12 19.84 -6.52
CA GLY A 21 9.26 19.59 -5.35
C GLY A 21 8.75 18.15 -5.20
N TYR A 22 9.11 17.21 -6.08
CA TYR A 22 8.78 15.80 -5.92
C TYR A 22 9.55 15.20 -4.73
N LYS A 23 8.81 14.72 -3.73
CA LYS A 23 9.36 13.91 -2.64
C LYS A 23 9.27 12.42 -3.01
N PRO A 24 10.39 11.68 -3.02
CA PRO A 24 10.35 10.23 -3.23
C PRO A 24 9.50 9.54 -2.16
N VAL A 25 8.79 8.49 -2.56
CA VAL A 25 8.07 7.61 -1.63
C VAL A 25 8.97 6.46 -1.26
N GLU A 26 9.19 6.27 0.04
CA GLU A 26 9.96 5.15 0.58
C GLU A 26 9.06 4.26 1.43
N TYR A 27 9.12 2.95 1.17
CA TYR A 27 8.32 1.96 1.88
C TYR A 27 9.18 1.27 2.94
N ALA A 28 8.61 1.09 4.13
CA ALA A 28 9.21 0.26 5.16
C ALA A 28 9.37 -1.19 4.68
N LYS A 29 10.37 -1.87 5.24
CA LYS A 29 10.46 -3.32 5.05
C LYS A 29 9.37 -4.00 5.85
N ILE A 30 8.65 -4.91 5.21
CA ILE A 30 7.71 -5.78 5.90
C ILE A 30 8.53 -6.70 6.83
N PRO A 31 8.28 -6.69 8.15
CA PRO A 31 8.95 -7.60 9.07
C PRO A 31 8.51 -9.05 8.83
N ASP A 32 9.27 -10.02 9.31
CA ASP A 32 8.83 -11.42 9.28
C ASP A 32 7.67 -11.62 10.28
N PHE A 33 6.58 -12.22 9.83
CA PHE A 33 5.44 -12.59 10.66
C PHE A 33 4.76 -13.87 10.15
N ASP A 34 3.99 -14.51 11.02
CA ASP A 34 3.19 -15.68 10.66
C ASP A 34 1.86 -15.26 10.02
N GLN A 35 1.75 -15.48 8.71
CA GLN A 35 0.56 -15.14 7.93
C GLN A 35 -0.68 -15.95 8.29
N SER A 36 -0.54 -17.05 9.05
CA SER A 36 -1.69 -17.83 9.53
C SER A 36 -2.43 -17.16 10.69
N THR A 37 -1.77 -16.23 11.38
CA THR A 37 -2.31 -15.56 12.58
C THR A 37 -2.28 -14.04 12.48
N HIS A 38 -1.52 -13.48 11.52
CA HIS A 38 -1.34 -12.04 11.38
C HIS A 38 -1.35 -11.59 9.92
N TYR A 39 -1.51 -10.29 9.69
CA TYR A 39 -1.39 -9.65 8.39
C TYR A 39 -0.66 -8.31 8.50
N ALA A 40 0.00 -7.88 7.41
CA ALA A 40 0.60 -6.56 7.33
C ALA A 40 -0.44 -5.53 6.84
N ALA A 41 -0.61 -4.45 7.58
CA ALA A 41 -1.45 -3.31 7.22
C ALA A 41 -0.58 -2.08 6.95
N GLN A 42 -0.85 -1.37 5.87
CA GLN A 42 -0.16 -0.12 5.57
C GLN A 42 -0.66 0.98 6.51
N VAL A 43 0.27 1.73 7.10
CA VAL A 43 -0.04 2.89 7.94
C VAL A 43 -0.18 4.14 7.06
N SER A 44 -0.86 5.16 7.56
CA SER A 44 -0.91 6.48 6.95
C SER A 44 0.51 6.99 6.63
N PRO A 45 0.77 7.43 5.38
CA PRO A 45 2.07 7.97 5.01
C PRO A 45 2.44 9.19 5.86
N VAL A 46 3.72 9.27 6.23
CA VAL A 46 4.29 10.41 6.95
C VAL A 46 5.14 11.22 6.00
N GLU A 47 4.81 12.51 5.85
CA GLU A 47 5.61 13.42 5.06
C GLU A 47 6.82 13.91 5.87
N GLU A 48 8.02 13.63 5.37
CA GLU A 48 9.28 14.14 5.90
C GLU A 48 9.85 15.24 4.99
N GLU A 49 10.93 15.89 5.42
CA GLU A 49 11.56 16.99 4.67
C GLU A 49 11.99 16.54 3.26
N VAL A 50 12.52 15.32 3.14
CA VAL A 50 13.16 14.81 1.91
C VAL A 50 12.41 13.65 1.24
N ARG A 51 11.37 13.09 1.87
CA ARG A 51 10.65 11.91 1.38
C ARG A 51 9.25 11.82 1.98
N ILE A 52 8.43 10.93 1.43
CA ILE A 52 7.19 10.46 2.04
C ILE A 52 7.46 9.03 2.49
N PHE A 53 7.35 8.75 3.78
CA PHE A 53 7.58 7.42 4.33
C PHE A 53 6.26 6.67 4.54
N VAL A 54 6.19 5.45 4.03
CA VAL A 54 5.02 4.57 4.16
C VAL A 54 5.40 3.39 5.03
N ASP A 55 4.90 3.37 6.26
CA ASP A 55 5.17 2.29 7.22
C ASP A 55 4.15 1.15 7.12
N VAL A 56 4.48 0.02 7.73
CA VAL A 56 3.59 -1.13 7.87
C VAL A 56 3.51 -1.56 9.34
N GLU A 57 2.31 -1.90 9.77
CA GLU A 57 2.05 -2.49 11.08
C GLU A 57 1.58 -3.95 10.91
N ILE A 58 2.02 -4.84 11.80
CA ILE A 58 1.53 -6.21 11.83
C ILE A 58 0.32 -6.27 12.76
N LYS A 59 -0.81 -6.74 12.24
CA LYS A 59 -2.06 -6.91 12.96
C LYS A 59 -2.39 -8.39 13.10
N GLU A 60 -3.05 -8.74 14.18
CA GLU A 60 -3.63 -10.07 14.37
C GLU A 60 -4.83 -10.23 13.42
N LEU A 61 -4.97 -11.41 12.84
CA LEU A 61 -6.20 -11.79 12.15
C LEU A 61 -7.30 -11.89 13.20
N GLU A 62 -8.40 -11.17 12.99
CA GLU A 62 -9.60 -11.40 13.78
C GLU A 62 -10.06 -12.84 13.50
N ASN A 63 -10.21 -13.64 14.56
CA ASN A 63 -10.81 -14.96 14.44
C ASN A 63 -12.28 -14.75 14.06
N VAL A 64 -12.58 -14.82 12.78
CA VAL A 64 -13.95 -14.94 12.32
C VAL A 64 -14.39 -16.33 12.76
N ASP A 65 -15.12 -16.43 13.87
CA ASP A 65 -15.86 -17.64 14.17
C ASP A 65 -16.77 -17.89 12.96
N GLU A 66 -16.72 -19.07 12.36
CA GLU A 66 -17.37 -19.40 11.07
C GLU A 66 -18.92 -19.32 11.12
N GLY A 67 -19.50 -18.66 12.13
CA GLY A 67 -20.94 -18.52 12.38
C GLY A 67 -21.54 -17.13 12.20
N GLU A 68 -20.80 -16.03 12.15
CA GLU A 68 -21.40 -14.67 12.17
C GLU A 68 -21.33 -13.91 10.82
N GLY A 69 -20.61 -14.41 9.81
CA GLY A 69 -20.37 -13.69 8.55
C GLY A 69 -21.29 -14.02 7.36
N PHE A 70 -22.22 -14.97 7.50
CA PHE A 70 -23.08 -15.42 6.38
C PHE A 70 -24.51 -14.86 6.40
N ASP A 71 -25.00 -14.32 7.52
CA ASP A 71 -26.39 -13.85 7.64
C ASP A 71 -26.63 -12.47 6.99
N GLU A 72 -25.64 -11.59 6.88
CA GLU A 72 -25.82 -10.24 6.29
C GLU A 72 -25.93 -10.24 4.75
N MET A 73 -25.54 -11.33 4.08
CA MET A 73 -25.61 -11.44 2.61
C MET A 73 -26.91 -12.09 2.11
N ALA A 74 -27.81 -12.51 3.02
CA ALA A 74 -29.05 -13.22 2.68
C ALA A 74 -30.28 -12.29 2.49
N GLU A 75 -30.20 -11.00 2.82
CA GLU A 75 -31.35 -10.08 2.75
C GLU A 75 -31.54 -9.36 1.39
N PHE A 76 -30.74 -9.65 0.36
CA PHE A 76 -30.89 -9.07 -0.98
C PHE A 76 -31.45 -10.05 -2.03
N ASN A 77 -32.48 -10.82 -1.69
CA ASN A 77 -33.31 -11.58 -2.65
C ASN A 77 -34.78 -11.14 -2.62
#